data_AF-A0A3A0D725-F1
#
_entry.id   AF-A0A3A0D725-F1
#
_cell.length_a   1.000
_cell.length_b   1.000
_cell.length_c   1.000
_cell.angle_alpha   90.00
_cell.angle_beta   90.00
_cell.angle_gamma   90.00
#
_symmetry.space_group_name_H-M   'P 1'
#
loop_
_entity.id
_entity.type
_entity.pdbx_description
1 polymer ?
#
loop_
_entity_poly.entity_id
_entity_poly.type
_entity_poly.pdbx_seq_one_letter_code
_entity_poly.pdbx_strand_id
1 'polypeptide(L)'
;MKPARLVALTLLLLSLSPNISPAGLIILGNLPATNDASGTSVDAGIANDGLNPQTNRPAISFTMPTRAYPLQHVALRFRGYNTAAGDAAEVGLYLDNGNDLPGTLGGSLLISPSSGSNAAGQFNFVPSTPISLAASTKYWVMISATYGSFEWAGSAPSIAPTSQVGVTFGKPVFFVGDLPRDATGVRSFEIVTSVPEPAMATFMFAAACSLAASRRLAYGSIT
;
A
#
# COMPACT_ATOMS: atom_id res chain seq x y z
N MET A 1 11.02 -50.09 -56.12
CA MET A 1 10.88 -49.90 -54.66
C MET A 1 11.18 -48.44 -54.35
N LYS A 2 10.19 -47.67 -53.86
CA LYS A 2 10.31 -46.24 -53.54
C LYS A 2 10.16 -46.09 -52.02
N PRO A 3 11.09 -45.45 -51.29
CA PRO A 3 10.92 -45.24 -49.86
C PRO A 3 9.96 -44.07 -49.63
N ALA A 4 8.91 -44.31 -48.84
CA ALA A 4 8.00 -43.28 -48.36
C ALA A 4 8.74 -42.42 -47.31
N ARG A 5 8.81 -41.10 -47.55
CA ARG A 5 9.44 -40.15 -46.63
C ARG A 5 8.49 -39.84 -45.49
N LEU A 6 9.00 -40.02 -44.27
CA LEU A 6 8.40 -39.64 -43.00
C LEU A 6 8.41 -38.11 -42.89
N VAL A 7 7.24 -37.47 -42.79
CA VAL A 7 7.11 -36.04 -42.51
C VAL A 7 6.86 -35.89 -41.01
N ALA A 8 7.87 -35.42 -40.28
CA ALA A 8 7.73 -35.02 -38.88
C ALA A 8 7.24 -33.56 -38.83
N LEU A 9 5.98 -33.37 -38.42
CA LEU A 9 5.39 -32.06 -38.18
C LEU A 9 5.71 -31.64 -36.74
N THR A 10 6.74 -30.82 -36.54
CA THR A 10 7.05 -30.22 -35.23
C THR A 10 6.28 -28.92 -35.09
N LEU A 11 5.16 -28.96 -34.35
CA LEU A 11 4.37 -27.78 -34.00
C LEU A 11 5.01 -27.08 -32.80
N LEU A 12 5.81 -26.05 -33.04
CA LEU A 12 6.40 -25.21 -31.99
C LEU A 12 5.41 -24.08 -31.65
N LEU A 13 4.57 -24.28 -30.64
CA LEU A 13 3.77 -23.20 -30.05
C LEU A 13 4.67 -22.34 -29.16
N LEU A 14 5.22 -21.25 -29.70
CA LEU A 14 5.70 -20.14 -28.88
C LEU A 14 4.47 -19.41 -28.31
N SER A 15 4.07 -19.77 -27.09
CA SER A 15 3.19 -18.90 -26.31
C SER A 15 4.01 -17.69 -25.84
N LEU A 16 3.94 -16.57 -26.57
CA LEU A 16 4.31 -15.27 -26.03
C LEU A 16 3.28 -14.91 -24.97
N SER A 17 3.52 -15.30 -23.73
CA SER A 17 2.84 -14.66 -22.60
C SER A 17 3.39 -13.23 -22.55
N PRO A 18 2.58 -12.18 -22.76
CA PRO A 18 3.07 -10.83 -22.51
C PRO A 18 3.46 -10.78 -21.02
N ASN A 19 4.74 -10.50 -20.75
CA ASN A 19 5.24 -10.11 -19.44
C ASN A 19 4.61 -8.76 -19.06
N ILE A 20 3.30 -8.74 -18.82
CA ILE A 20 2.66 -7.65 -18.12
C ILE A 20 3.15 -7.80 -16.68
N SER A 21 4.22 -7.09 -16.34
CA SER A 21 4.62 -6.97 -14.94
C SER A 21 3.37 -6.53 -14.17
N PRO A 22 2.90 -7.30 -13.17
CA PRO A 22 1.75 -6.89 -12.39
C PRO A 22 2.03 -5.48 -11.87
N ALA A 23 1.04 -4.59 -11.96
CA ALA A 23 1.16 -3.29 -11.31
C ALA A 23 1.52 -3.55 -9.85
N GLY A 24 2.67 -3.04 -9.40
CA GLY A 24 3.07 -3.17 -8.00
C GLY A 24 1.96 -2.60 -7.11
N LEU A 25 1.73 -3.20 -5.95
CA LEU A 25 0.78 -2.61 -5.00
C LEU A 25 1.48 -1.44 -4.30
N ILE A 26 0.74 -0.39 -3.96
CA ILE A 26 1.29 0.74 -3.23
C ILE A 26 1.15 0.53 -1.72
N ILE A 27 2.21 0.86 -1.01
CA ILE A 27 2.22 1.12 0.43
C ILE A 27 2.43 2.62 0.60
N LEU A 28 1.51 3.27 1.31
CA LEU A 28 1.63 4.67 1.73
C LEU A 28 2.07 4.65 3.19
N GLY A 29 3.09 5.37 3.63
CA GLY A 29 3.43 5.29 5.05
C GLY A 29 4.47 6.26 5.54
N ASN A 30 4.79 6.18 6.83
CA ASN A 30 5.92 6.92 7.37
C ASN A 30 7.26 6.31 6.91
N LEU A 31 8.33 7.11 6.86
CA LEU A 31 9.69 6.58 6.69
C LEU A 31 10.07 5.65 7.88
N PRO A 32 11.05 4.75 7.69
CA PRO A 32 11.56 3.90 8.76
C PRO A 32 12.04 4.68 9.99
N ALA A 33 11.86 4.05 11.16
CA ALA A 33 12.12 4.59 12.49
C ALA A 33 13.59 4.97 12.72
N THR A 34 14.01 6.15 12.27
CA THR A 34 15.39 6.63 12.46
C THR A 34 15.45 7.90 13.30
N ASN A 35 14.36 8.67 13.42
CA ASN A 35 14.37 9.95 14.15
C ASN A 35 12.98 10.47 14.56
N ASP A 36 12.10 9.62 15.11
CA ASP A 36 10.74 9.98 15.56
C ASP A 36 10.70 10.87 16.82
N ALA A 37 11.47 11.96 16.85
CA ALA A 37 11.56 12.85 18.00
C ALA A 37 10.41 13.88 18.05
N SER A 38 9.45 13.84 17.12
CA SER A 38 8.28 14.72 17.10
C SER A 38 6.97 13.96 16.82
N GLY A 39 5.83 14.62 17.03
CA GLY A 39 4.52 14.08 16.72
C GLY A 39 3.49 15.18 16.45
N THR A 40 2.34 14.83 15.86
CA THR A 40 1.10 15.63 15.97
C THR A 40 0.15 14.81 16.84
N SER A 41 -0.49 15.39 17.85
CA SER A 41 -1.53 14.65 18.56
C SER A 41 -2.75 14.43 17.67
N VAL A 42 -3.42 13.32 17.91
CA VAL A 42 -4.62 12.85 17.25
C VAL A 42 -5.59 12.52 18.37
N ASP A 43 -6.68 13.29 18.43
CA ASP A 43 -7.55 13.29 19.60
C ASP A 43 -9.01 13.18 19.17
N ALA A 44 -9.79 12.37 19.87
CA ALA A 44 -11.22 12.21 19.63
C ALA A 44 -12.07 13.42 20.07
N GLY A 45 -11.43 14.51 20.52
CA GLY A 45 -12.09 15.77 20.82
C GLY A 45 -12.88 15.78 22.12
N ILE A 46 -12.52 15.01 23.15
CA ILE A 46 -13.07 15.23 24.49
C ILE A 46 -12.17 16.24 25.21
N ALA A 47 -12.39 17.53 24.97
CA ALA A 47 -11.76 18.54 25.83
C ALA A 47 -12.41 18.45 27.21
N ASN A 48 -11.62 18.17 28.25
CA ASN A 48 -12.06 18.18 29.64
C ASN A 48 -12.59 19.56 30.11
N ASP A 49 -12.48 20.61 29.28
CA ASP A 49 -12.89 21.98 29.60
C ASP A 49 -14.28 22.39 29.05
N GLY A 50 -14.94 21.52 28.26
CA GLY A 50 -16.29 21.75 27.76
C GLY A 50 -16.44 22.94 26.80
N LEU A 51 -15.35 23.54 26.31
CA LEU A 51 -15.41 24.79 25.52
C LEU A 51 -15.18 24.60 24.03
N ASN A 52 -14.57 23.50 23.58
CA ASN A 52 -14.59 23.07 22.17
C ASN A 52 -14.06 21.64 22.06
N PRO A 53 -14.80 20.66 21.49
CA PRO A 53 -14.21 19.37 21.16
C PRO A 53 -13.17 19.54 20.05
N GLN A 54 -11.92 19.80 20.43
CA GLN A 54 -10.82 19.94 19.48
C GLN A 54 -10.40 18.55 19.02
N THR A 55 -11.03 18.07 17.95
CA THR A 55 -10.51 16.92 17.22
C THR A 55 -9.28 17.38 16.44
N ASN A 56 -8.12 16.90 16.86
CA ASN A 56 -6.88 17.09 16.12
C ASN A 56 -6.78 16.00 15.05
N ARG A 57 -6.88 16.41 13.78
CA ARG A 57 -6.84 15.48 12.64
C ARG A 57 -5.74 15.88 11.68
N PRO A 58 -4.54 15.30 11.74
CA PRO A 58 -3.51 15.59 10.76
C PRO A 58 -3.82 14.91 9.42
N ALA A 59 -3.43 15.55 8.34
CA ALA A 59 -3.53 15.02 6.99
C ALA A 59 -2.34 15.42 6.11
N ILE A 60 -2.02 14.58 5.12
CA ILE A 60 -1.01 14.87 4.10
C ILE A 60 -1.55 14.54 2.72
N SER A 61 -1.29 15.41 1.75
CA SER A 61 -1.71 15.20 0.37
C SER A 61 -0.62 14.62 -0.50
N PHE A 62 -1.05 13.89 -1.52
CA PHE A 62 -0.18 13.33 -2.53
C PHE A 62 -0.92 13.18 -3.85
N THR A 63 -0.23 13.43 -4.97
CA THR A 63 -0.80 13.34 -6.32
C THR A 63 -0.17 12.17 -7.05
N MET A 64 -1.03 11.23 -7.47
CA MET A 64 -0.62 10.05 -8.21
C MET A 64 0.01 10.42 -9.56
N PRO A 65 0.98 9.64 -10.05
CA PRO A 65 1.52 9.77 -11.39
C PRO A 65 0.46 9.42 -12.45
N THR A 66 0.83 9.42 -13.73
CA THR A 66 -0.06 9.08 -14.85
C THR A 66 -0.55 7.64 -14.90
N ARG A 67 -0.18 6.80 -13.91
CA ARG A 67 -0.59 5.40 -13.77
C ARG A 67 -1.39 5.21 -12.49
N ALA A 68 -2.43 4.39 -12.57
CA ALA A 68 -3.21 3.96 -11.42
C ALA A 68 -2.55 2.78 -10.70
N TYR A 69 -2.73 2.71 -9.38
CA TYR A 69 -2.15 1.66 -8.55
C TYR A 69 -3.16 1.16 -7.51
N PRO A 70 -3.27 -0.15 -7.30
CA PRO A 70 -4.00 -0.67 -6.15
C PRO A 70 -3.26 -0.34 -4.85
N LEU A 71 -4.00 0.06 -3.82
CA LEU A 71 -3.48 0.26 -2.48
C LEU A 71 -3.44 -1.07 -1.72
N GLN A 72 -2.29 -1.40 -1.16
CA GLN A 72 -2.15 -2.57 -0.28
C GLN A 72 -2.51 -2.21 1.16
N HIS A 73 -1.84 -1.22 1.74
CA HIS A 73 -2.06 -0.74 3.09
C HIS A 73 -1.45 0.65 3.28
N VAL A 74 -1.82 1.29 4.39
CA VAL A 74 -1.18 2.51 4.90
C VAL A 74 -0.40 2.17 6.17
N ALA A 75 0.91 2.37 6.16
CA ALA A 75 1.80 2.08 7.29
C ALA A 75 2.12 3.35 8.07
N LEU A 76 1.41 3.61 9.17
CA LEU A 76 1.60 4.80 9.99
C LEU A 76 2.37 4.48 11.26
N ARG A 77 3.15 5.46 11.74
CA ARG A 77 3.86 5.34 13.01
C ARG A 77 3.14 6.12 14.08
N PHE A 78 2.68 5.44 15.12
CA PHE A 78 2.00 6.07 16.25
C PHE A 78 2.78 5.88 17.55
N ARG A 79 2.66 6.86 18.44
CA ARG A 79 3.10 6.81 19.84
C ARG A 79 1.89 6.99 20.74
N GLY A 80 1.81 6.22 21.82
CA GLY A 80 0.66 6.26 22.73
C GLY A 80 -0.59 5.54 22.23
N TYR A 81 -0.61 4.98 21.01
CA TYR A 81 -1.76 4.25 20.48
C TYR A 81 -1.90 2.87 21.12
N ASN A 82 -2.90 2.70 21.98
CA ASN A 82 -3.14 1.47 22.73
C ASN A 82 -4.63 1.08 22.76
N THR A 83 -4.99 0.17 21.86
CA THR A 83 -6.36 -0.34 21.75
C THR A 83 -6.83 -1.09 22.99
N ALA A 84 -5.93 -1.67 23.79
CA ALA A 84 -6.30 -2.31 25.06
C ALA A 84 -6.69 -1.28 26.14
N ALA A 85 -6.25 -0.03 26.01
CA ALA A 85 -6.67 1.09 26.83
C ALA A 85 -7.91 1.83 26.26
N GLY A 86 -8.40 1.40 25.09
CA GLY A 86 -9.60 1.92 24.44
C GLY A 86 -9.35 2.82 23.24
N ASP A 87 -8.10 3.18 22.92
CA ASP A 87 -7.81 4.05 21.78
C ASP A 87 -8.32 3.44 20.47
N ALA A 88 -8.90 4.29 19.62
CA ALA A 88 -9.44 3.89 18.34
C ALA A 88 -9.05 4.91 17.27
N ALA A 89 -8.08 4.55 16.43
CA ALA A 89 -7.68 5.32 15.28
C ALA A 89 -8.68 5.13 14.13
N GLU A 90 -8.90 6.17 13.34
CA GLU A 90 -9.61 6.12 12.07
C GLU A 90 -8.70 6.72 10.99
N VAL A 91 -8.41 5.95 9.94
CA VAL A 91 -7.56 6.39 8.84
C VAL A 91 -8.34 6.26 7.54
N GLY A 92 -8.38 7.34 6.77
CA GLY A 92 -9.12 7.41 5.51
C GLY A 92 -8.30 8.05 4.40
N LEU A 93 -8.64 7.67 3.17
CA LEU A 93 -8.20 8.34 1.96
C LEU A 93 -9.30 9.25 1.45
N TYR A 94 -8.99 10.53 1.29
CA TYR A 94 -9.93 11.55 0.84
C TYR A 94 -9.48 12.11 -0.50
N LEU A 95 -10.43 12.42 -1.37
CA LEU A 95 -10.16 13.21 -2.59
C LEU A 95 -9.90 14.66 -2.20
N ASP A 96 -9.20 15.40 -3.06
CA ASP A 96 -9.09 16.84 -2.91
C ASP A 96 -10.46 17.52 -3.14
N ASN A 97 -10.79 18.54 -2.33
CA ASN A 97 -12.04 19.28 -2.45
C ASN A 97 -11.99 20.43 -3.48
N GLY A 98 -10.87 20.60 -4.21
CA GLY A 98 -10.63 21.69 -5.15
C GLY A 98 -9.96 22.92 -4.54
N ASN A 99 -9.79 22.96 -3.22
CA ASN A 99 -9.16 24.07 -2.48
C ASN A 99 -7.90 23.62 -1.72
N ASP A 100 -7.22 22.57 -2.18
CA ASP A 100 -6.03 22.02 -1.50
C ASP A 100 -6.35 21.59 -0.05
N LEU A 101 -7.50 20.93 0.13
CA LEU A 101 -7.94 20.34 1.39
C LEU A 101 -8.63 18.98 1.13
N PRO A 102 -8.61 18.07 2.12
CA PRO A 102 -9.42 16.85 2.12
C PRO A 102 -10.91 17.14 1.88
N GLY A 103 -11.52 16.39 0.95
CA GLY A 103 -12.91 16.47 0.57
C GLY A 103 -13.66 15.19 0.90
N THR A 104 -14.21 14.52 -0.11
CA THR A 104 -14.99 13.29 0.06
C THR A 104 -14.07 12.09 0.28
N LEU A 105 -14.55 11.09 1.04
CA LEU A 105 -13.85 9.83 1.20
C LEU A 105 -13.73 9.13 -0.16
N GLY A 106 -12.49 8.86 -0.60
CA GLY A 106 -12.15 8.26 -1.90
C GLY A 106 -12.29 6.74 -1.96
N GLY A 107 -13.07 6.15 -1.06
CA GLY A 107 -13.21 4.71 -0.90
C GLY A 107 -13.85 4.36 0.45
N SER A 108 -13.24 3.42 1.16
CA SER A 108 -13.63 3.03 2.52
C SER A 108 -12.58 3.46 3.55
N LEU A 109 -13.00 3.51 4.82
CA LEU A 109 -12.07 3.61 5.93
C LEU A 109 -11.21 2.34 6.01
N LEU A 110 -9.98 2.53 6.47
CA LEU A 110 -9.05 1.44 6.66
C LEU A 110 -9.30 0.77 8.01
N ILE A 111 -9.02 -0.54 8.08
CA ILE A 111 -9.14 -1.33 9.29
C ILE A 111 -7.95 -1.02 10.19
N SER A 112 -8.25 -0.55 11.40
CA SER A 112 -7.24 -0.21 12.39
C SER A 112 -6.60 -1.46 13.02
N PRO A 113 -5.27 -1.55 13.07
CA PRO A 113 -4.60 -2.66 13.74
C PRO A 113 -4.74 -2.56 15.26
N SER A 114 -4.61 -3.69 15.95
CA SER A 114 -4.55 -3.71 17.41
C SER A 114 -3.18 -3.27 17.93
N SER A 115 -3.19 -2.72 19.15
CA SER A 115 -2.01 -2.38 19.93
C SER A 115 -2.26 -2.70 21.41
N GLY A 116 -1.26 -3.31 22.05
CA GLY A 116 -1.27 -3.58 23.50
C GLY A 116 -0.26 -2.74 24.28
N SER A 117 0.30 -1.68 23.69
CA SER A 117 1.35 -0.86 24.30
C SER A 117 1.26 0.59 23.85
N ASN A 118 1.68 1.51 24.73
CA ASN A 118 1.83 2.94 24.41
C ASN A 118 3.16 3.25 23.69
N ALA A 119 4.03 2.26 23.49
CA ALA A 119 5.31 2.45 22.83
C ALA A 119 5.14 2.93 21.37
N ALA A 120 6.14 3.63 20.85
CA ALA A 120 6.15 4.01 19.45
C ALA A 120 6.25 2.77 18.55
N GLY A 121 5.35 2.64 17.58
CA GLY A 121 5.24 1.47 16.73
C GLY A 121 4.76 1.81 15.32
N GLN A 122 4.97 0.89 14.38
CA GLN A 122 4.40 0.96 13.04
C GLN A 122 3.12 0.12 12.99
N PHE A 123 2.08 0.69 12.39
CA PHE A 123 0.72 0.18 12.34
C PHE A 123 0.25 0.16 10.89
N ASN A 124 -0.12 -1.03 10.42
CA ASN A 124 -0.55 -1.23 9.04
C ASN A 124 -2.07 -1.23 8.97
N PHE A 125 -2.61 -0.20 8.34
CA PHE A 125 -4.03 0.00 8.08
C PHE A 125 -4.38 -0.59 6.71
N VAL A 126 -5.21 -1.63 6.70
CA VAL A 126 -5.58 -2.32 5.46
C VAL A 126 -6.96 -1.86 4.97
N PRO A 127 -7.17 -1.69 3.65
CA PRO A 127 -8.49 -1.38 3.13
C PRO A 127 -9.50 -2.49 3.48
N SER A 128 -10.68 -2.12 3.97
CA SER A 128 -11.78 -3.07 4.18
C SER A 128 -12.36 -3.61 2.86
N THR A 129 -12.19 -2.84 1.79
CA THR A 129 -12.50 -3.19 0.40
C THR A 129 -11.33 -2.76 -0.49
N PRO A 130 -11.03 -3.43 -1.61
CA PRO A 130 -9.95 -3.00 -2.50
C PRO A 130 -10.08 -1.53 -2.92
N ILE A 131 -9.01 -0.76 -2.75
CA ILE A 131 -8.93 0.65 -3.16
C ILE A 131 -7.96 0.75 -4.35
N SER A 132 -8.40 1.41 -5.41
CA SER A 132 -7.55 1.76 -6.56
C SER A 132 -7.30 3.26 -6.57
N LEU A 133 -6.03 3.66 -6.46
CA LEU A 133 -5.60 5.04 -6.58
C LEU A 133 -5.51 5.38 -8.07
N ALA A 134 -6.39 6.26 -8.53
CA ALA A 134 -6.49 6.66 -9.93
C ALA A 134 -5.28 7.49 -10.36
N ALA A 135 -4.94 7.37 -11.65
CA ALA A 135 -3.88 8.16 -12.27
C ALA A 135 -4.17 9.67 -12.14
N SER A 136 -3.12 10.48 -12.01
CA SER A 136 -3.15 11.95 -11.97
C SER A 136 -4.14 12.52 -10.95
N THR A 137 -4.50 11.74 -9.94
CA THR A 137 -5.51 12.10 -8.95
C THR A 137 -4.82 12.44 -7.64
N LYS A 138 -5.27 13.55 -7.03
CA LYS A 138 -4.78 14.00 -5.74
C LYS A 138 -5.63 13.42 -4.62
N TYR A 139 -4.94 12.81 -3.67
CA TYR A 139 -5.50 12.19 -2.49
C TYR A 139 -4.93 12.82 -1.22
N TRP A 140 -5.64 12.62 -0.12
CA TRP A 140 -5.24 12.99 1.23
C TRP A 140 -5.31 11.74 2.11
N VAL A 141 -4.24 11.44 2.84
CA VAL A 141 -4.32 10.54 3.99
C VAL A 141 -4.69 11.41 5.18
N MET A 142 -5.85 11.18 5.79
CA MET A 142 -6.25 11.85 7.03
C MET A 142 -6.32 10.82 8.17
N ILE A 143 -5.85 11.25 9.33
CA ILE A 143 -5.82 10.46 10.55
C ILE A 143 -6.71 11.16 11.57
N SER A 144 -7.63 10.40 12.15
CA SER A 144 -8.55 10.82 13.20
C SER A 144 -8.51 9.82 14.35
N ALA A 145 -9.08 10.19 15.50
CA ALA A 145 -9.38 9.27 16.58
C ALA A 145 -10.89 9.28 16.82
N THR A 146 -11.51 8.10 16.90
CA THR A 146 -12.92 7.96 17.32
C THR A 146 -13.01 7.83 18.84
N TYR A 147 -11.95 7.34 19.49
CA TYR A 147 -11.79 7.34 20.93
C TYR A 147 -10.31 7.48 21.31
N GLY A 148 -10.06 8.07 22.48
CA GLY A 148 -8.72 8.20 23.03
C GLY A 148 -7.87 9.31 22.42
N SER A 149 -6.56 9.22 22.67
CA SER A 149 -5.57 10.20 22.24
C SER A 149 -4.23 9.50 22.00
N PHE A 150 -3.64 9.76 20.84
CA PHE A 150 -2.34 9.24 20.48
C PHE A 150 -1.62 10.25 19.59
N GLU A 151 -0.36 10.00 19.24
CA GLU A 151 0.40 10.89 18.39
C GLU A 151 0.78 10.22 17.09
N TRP A 152 0.59 10.93 15.99
CA TRP A 152 1.20 10.58 14.71
C TRP A 152 2.67 11.01 14.72
N ALA A 153 3.56 10.02 14.79
CA ALA A 153 4.99 10.24 14.86
C ALA A 153 5.51 10.89 13.59
N GLY A 154 6.44 11.83 13.75
CA GLY A 154 7.18 12.40 12.65
C GLY A 154 8.63 12.68 13.02
N SER A 155 9.41 12.92 11.99
CA SER A 155 10.85 13.10 12.13
C SER A 155 11.24 14.48 12.63
N ALA A 156 12.24 14.53 13.50
CA ALA A 156 12.94 15.74 13.86
C ALA A 156 14.47 15.49 13.77
N PRO A 157 15.18 16.15 12.84
CA PRO A 157 14.68 17.09 11.83
C PRO A 157 13.72 16.44 10.83
N SER A 158 12.87 17.26 10.22
CA SER A 158 11.91 16.84 9.19
C SER A 158 12.65 16.27 7.97
N ILE A 159 12.15 15.16 7.42
CA ILE A 159 12.69 14.52 6.21
C ILE A 159 11.69 14.73 5.07
N ALA A 160 12.20 15.07 3.89
CA ALA A 160 11.39 15.22 2.69
C ALA A 160 10.74 13.86 2.31
N PRO A 161 9.43 13.86 1.98
CA PRO A 161 8.75 12.65 1.54
C PRO A 161 9.35 12.07 0.25
N THR A 162 9.33 10.75 0.12
CA THR A 162 9.91 10.02 -1.02
C THR A 162 8.88 9.16 -1.74
N SER A 163 9.11 8.86 -3.01
CA SER A 163 8.19 8.00 -3.78
C SER A 163 8.94 7.18 -4.82
N GLN A 164 8.68 5.87 -4.87
CA GLN A 164 9.19 4.96 -5.90
C GLN A 164 8.39 5.01 -7.21
N VAL A 165 7.18 5.58 -7.18
CA VAL A 165 6.28 5.67 -8.35
C VAL A 165 6.18 7.08 -8.93
N GLY A 166 7.01 8.02 -8.47
CA GLY A 166 6.94 9.42 -8.93
C GLY A 166 5.70 10.20 -8.48
N VAL A 167 5.11 9.90 -7.31
CA VAL A 167 4.10 10.75 -6.68
C VAL A 167 4.69 12.10 -6.27
N THR A 168 3.89 13.16 -6.40
CA THR A 168 4.21 14.48 -5.85
C THR A 168 3.49 14.67 -4.52
N PHE A 169 4.22 15.01 -3.46
CA PHE A 169 3.61 15.33 -2.15
C PHE A 169 3.23 16.80 -2.08
N GLY A 170 2.06 17.08 -1.51
CA GLY A 170 1.64 18.44 -1.19
C GLY A 170 1.92 18.78 0.27
N LYS A 171 1.33 19.88 0.73
CA LYS A 171 1.54 20.35 2.10
C LYS A 171 0.81 19.47 3.12
N PRO A 172 1.41 19.24 4.30
CA PRO A 172 0.70 18.68 5.44
C PRO A 172 -0.22 19.75 6.05
N VAL A 173 -1.41 19.33 6.46
CA VAL A 173 -2.38 20.17 7.17
C VAL A 173 -2.78 19.47 8.45
N PHE A 174 -3.27 20.22 9.43
CA PHE A 174 -3.96 19.65 10.57
C PHE A 174 -5.24 20.43 10.82
N PHE A 175 -6.26 19.72 11.27
CA PHE A 175 -7.55 20.31 11.60
C PHE A 175 -7.67 20.43 13.11
N VAL A 176 -8.21 21.56 13.57
CA VAL A 176 -8.68 21.76 14.95
C VAL A 176 -10.19 21.98 14.86
N GLY A 177 -10.97 20.94 15.14
CA GLY A 177 -12.37 20.89 14.68
C GLY A 177 -12.38 20.88 13.15
N ASP A 178 -13.14 21.77 12.51
CA ASP A 178 -13.21 21.87 11.04
C ASP A 178 -12.31 22.97 10.46
N LEU A 179 -11.48 23.62 11.28
CA LEU A 179 -10.60 24.69 10.84
C LEU A 179 -9.24 24.11 10.40
N PRO A 180 -8.88 24.22 9.10
CA PRO A 180 -7.58 23.78 8.62
C PRO A 180 -6.49 24.74 9.10
N ARG A 181 -5.35 24.17 9.47
CA ARG A 181 -4.12 24.89 9.81
C ARG A 181 -2.96 24.25 9.06
N ASP A 182 -2.03 25.08 8.61
CA ASP A 182 -0.81 24.56 7.99
C ASP A 182 0.06 23.91 9.05
N ALA A 183 0.50 22.67 8.80
CA ALA A 183 1.44 22.00 9.70
C ALA A 183 2.87 22.45 9.35
N THR A 184 3.61 22.99 10.32
CA THR A 184 4.97 23.52 10.12
C THR A 184 6.06 22.43 10.10
N GLY A 185 5.69 21.17 9.90
CA GLY A 185 6.63 20.04 9.85
C GLY A 185 6.24 19.06 8.75
N VAL A 186 7.18 18.78 7.83
CA VAL A 186 6.97 17.74 6.82
C VAL A 186 7.11 16.39 7.52
N ARG A 187 6.00 15.66 7.55
CA ARG A 187 5.98 14.32 8.14
C ARG A 187 6.73 13.41 7.18
N SER A 188 7.68 12.67 7.72
CA SER A 188 8.49 11.69 6.99
C SER A 188 7.59 10.62 6.43
N PHE A 189 7.25 10.75 5.15
CA PHE A 189 6.29 9.91 4.45
C PHE A 189 6.94 9.31 3.21
N GLU A 190 6.57 8.10 2.86
CA GLU A 190 7.03 7.42 1.66
C GLU A 190 5.90 6.70 0.95
N ILE A 191 6.08 6.55 -0.35
CA ILE A 191 5.24 5.72 -1.20
C ILE A 191 6.13 4.71 -1.90
N VAL A 192 6.00 3.45 -1.50
CA VAL A 192 6.79 2.34 -2.04
C VAL A 192 5.89 1.39 -2.79
N THR A 193 6.46 0.70 -3.78
CA THR A 193 5.78 -0.40 -4.46
C THR A 193 6.19 -1.71 -3.81
N SER A 194 5.22 -2.52 -3.40
CA SER A 194 5.47 -3.95 -3.26
C SER A 194 5.41 -4.57 -4.66
N VAL A 195 6.52 -5.16 -5.07
CA VAL A 195 6.52 -6.07 -6.21
C VAL A 195 5.96 -7.38 -5.68
N PRO A 196 4.78 -7.85 -6.16
CA PRO A 196 4.33 -9.18 -5.83
C PRO A 196 5.45 -10.14 -6.21
N GLU A 197 5.91 -10.99 -5.28
CA GLU A 197 6.86 -12.04 -5.64
C GLU A 197 6.31 -12.76 -6.88
N PRO A 198 7.14 -13.03 -7.90
CA PRO A 198 6.67 -13.77 -9.05
C PRO A 198 6.12 -15.08 -8.50
N ALA A 199 4.78 -15.21 -8.52
CA ALA A 199 4.10 -16.42 -8.09
C ALA A 199 4.85 -17.54 -8.79
N MET A 200 5.59 -18.35 -8.03
CA MET A 200 6.51 -19.30 -8.62
C MET A 200 5.69 -20.08 -9.62
N ALA A 201 5.93 -19.83 -10.91
CA ALA A 201 5.32 -20.60 -11.96
C ALA A 201 5.74 -22.01 -11.61
N THR A 202 4.77 -22.80 -11.14
CA THR A 202 4.91 -24.22 -10.89
C THR A 202 5.31 -24.82 -12.24
N PHE A 203 6.60 -24.77 -12.56
CA PHE A 203 7.26 -25.49 -13.62
C PHE A 203 7.30 -26.95 -13.16
N MET A 204 6.12 -27.54 -12.94
CA MET A 204 5.95 -28.97 -12.78
C MET A 204 6.15 -29.57 -14.17
N PHE A 205 7.41 -29.88 -14.47
CA PHE A 205 7.89 -31.04 -15.22
C PHE A 205 6.88 -31.68 -16.20
N ALA A 206 6.49 -30.97 -17.25
CA ALA A 206 5.92 -31.60 -18.46
C ALA A 206 7.04 -32.13 -19.40
N ALA A 207 8.20 -32.50 -18.86
CA ALA A 207 9.35 -32.99 -19.63
C ALA A 207 9.72 -34.46 -19.34
N ALA A 208 8.97 -35.18 -18.48
CA ALA A 208 9.26 -36.59 -18.16
C ALA A 208 8.39 -37.61 -18.93
N CYS A 209 7.25 -37.21 -19.51
CA CYS A 209 6.34 -38.18 -20.17
C CYS A 209 6.60 -38.40 -21.67
N SER A 210 7.45 -37.61 -22.33
CA SER A 210 7.81 -37.85 -23.75
C SER A 210 9.00 -38.79 -23.92
N LEU A 211 9.73 -39.15 -22.85
CA LEU A 211 10.88 -40.06 -22.94
C LEU A 211 10.55 -41.55 -22.73
N ALA A 212 9.29 -41.90 -22.43
CA ALA A 212 8.85 -43.29 -22.30
C ALA A 212 8.25 -43.87 -23.60
N ALA A 213 7.96 -43.05 -24.62
CA ALA A 213 7.35 -43.50 -25.88
C ALA A 213 8.35 -43.84 -27.00
N SER A 214 9.66 -43.56 -26.84
CA SER A 214 10.66 -43.81 -27.89
C SER A 214 11.47 -45.11 -27.70
N ARG A 215 11.23 -45.89 -26.64
CA ARG A 215 11.98 -47.14 -26.36
C ARG A 215 11.23 -48.46 -26.62
N ARG A 216 10.23 -48.46 -27.51
CA ARG A 216 9.53 -49.72 -27.87
C ARG A 216 9.21 -49.89 -29.35
N LEU A 217 10.18 -49.62 -30.23
CA LEU A 217 10.19 -50.10 -31.61
C LEU A 217 11.62 -50.48 -32.05
N ALA A 218 12.24 -51.42 -31.34
CA ALA A 218 13.41 -52.14 -31.83
C ALA A 218 13.52 -53.48 -31.09
N TYR A 219 12.64 -54.42 -31.39
CA TYR A 219 12.94 -55.84 -31.18
C TYR A 219 12.35 -56.66 -32.33
N GLY A 220 13.07 -56.62 -33.44
CA GLY A 220 12.89 -57.51 -34.58
C GLY A 220 14.01 -58.55 -34.59
N SER A 221 13.61 -59.80 -34.38
CA SER A 221 14.06 -61.03 -35.06
C SER A 221 15.55 -61.26 -35.30
N ILE A 222 16.14 -62.23 -34.58
CA ILE A 222 17.11 -63.20 -35.13
C ILE A 222 16.91 -64.54 -34.39
N THR A 223 16.21 -65.48 -35.03
CA THR A 223 16.59 -66.88 -35.35
C THR A 223 15.36 -67.63 -35.81
#